data_AF-A0A9E0PFQ3-F1
#
_entry.id   AF-A0A9E0PFQ3-F1
#
_cell.length_a   1.000
_cell.length_b   1.000
_cell.length_c   1.000
_cell.angle_alpha   90.00
_cell.angle_beta   90.00
_cell.angle_gamma   90.00
#
_symmetry.space_group_name_H-M   'P 1'
#
loop_
_entity.id
_entity.type
_entity.pdbx_description
1 polymer ?
#
loop_
_entity_poly.entity_id
_entity_poly.type
_entity_poly.pdbx_seq_one_letter_code
_entity_poly.pdbx_strand_id
1 'polypeptide(L)' 'MATVIEIKKNANENNANTLRRFTRRVQESGILQKVKSKRYNQRASSKLAQKNAALKKMARRKEIEHLKKLGKVIERR' A
#
# COMPACT_ATOMS: atom_id res chain seq x y z
N MET A 1 20.59 16.57 4.50
CA MET A 1 19.94 15.31 4.05
C MET A 1 18.86 14.95 5.05
N ALA A 2 17.63 14.67 4.61
CA ALA A 2 16.54 14.30 5.51
C ALA A 2 16.51 12.78 5.74
N THR A 3 16.62 12.34 6.99
CA THR A 3 16.44 10.94 7.37
C THR A 3 14.96 10.61 7.32
N VAL A 4 14.56 9.80 6.33
CA VAL A 4 13.13 9.46 6.15
C VAL A 4 12.69 8.33 7.07
N ILE A 5 13.59 7.39 7.38
CA ILE A 5 13.33 6.27 8.28
C ILE A 5 14.57 6.02 9.11
N GLU A 6 14.42 6.08 10.43
CA GLU A 6 15.47 5.77 11.41
C GLU A 6 14.93 4.78 12.43
N ILE A 7 15.76 3.81 12.81
CA ILE A 7 15.49 2.89 13.91
C ILE A 7 16.73 2.80 14.78
N LYS A 8 16.55 2.98 16.08
CA LYS A 8 17.58 2.75 17.09
C LYS A 8 17.39 1.36 17.69
N LYS A 9 18.51 0.69 17.97
CA LYS A 9 18.53 -0.63 18.59
C LYS A 9 18.16 -0.50 20.07
N ASN A 10 17.32 -1.39 20.59
CA ASN A 10 17.00 -1.44 22.01
C ASN A 10 18.07 -2.26 22.77
N ALA A 11 18.25 -1.99 24.06
CA ALA A 11 19.34 -2.55 24.88
C ALA A 11 19.45 -4.09 24.81
N ASN A 12 18.33 -4.82 24.80
CA ASN A 12 18.30 -6.29 24.81
C ASN A 12 17.81 -6.91 23.49
N GLU A 13 17.94 -6.20 22.36
CA GLU A 13 17.43 -6.69 21.09
C GLU A 13 18.46 -7.46 20.26
N ASN A 14 18.02 -8.58 19.68
CA ASN A 14 18.79 -9.28 18.65
C ASN A 14 18.84 -8.45 17.33
N ASN A 15 19.99 -8.46 16.66
CA ASN A 15 20.19 -7.79 15.38
C ASN A 15 19.13 -8.19 14.33
N ALA A 16 18.72 -9.46 14.30
CA ALA A 16 17.68 -9.94 13.38
C ALA A 16 16.32 -9.28 13.61
N ASN A 17 15.94 -9.03 14.87
CA ASN A 17 14.68 -8.35 15.20
C ASN A 17 14.72 -6.87 14.80
N THR A 18 15.88 -6.22 14.98
CA THR A 18 16.09 -4.83 14.57
C THR A 18 15.89 -4.67 13.06
N LEU A 19 16.45 -5.60 12.26
CA LEU A 19 16.26 -5.63 10.80
C LEU A 19 14.80 -5.87 10.42
N ARG A 20 14.10 -6.79 11.09
CA ARG A 20 12.67 -7.03 10.84
C ARG A 20 11.82 -5.77 11.04
N ARG A 21 12.08 -5.02 12.12
CA ARG A 21 11.39 -3.75 12.36
C ARG A 21 11.72 -2.72 11.30
N PHE A 22 12.97 -2.65 10.86
CA PHE A 22 13.38 -1.76 9.76
C PHE A 22 12.61 -2.09 8.49
N THR A 23 12.61 -3.35 8.07
CA THR A 23 11.86 -3.80 6.89
C THR A 23 10.37 -3.48 7.02
N ARG A 24 9.76 -3.73 8.18
CA ARG A 24 8.35 -3.41 8.43
C ARG A 24 8.08 -1.91 8.34
N ARG A 25 8.90 -1.07 8.98
CA ARG A 25 8.78 0.40 8.95
C ARG A 25 8.93 0.94 7.52
N VAL A 26 9.84 0.37 6.74
CA VAL A 26 10.03 0.68 5.31
C VAL A 26 8.79 0.31 4.50
N GLN A 27 8.22 -0.87 4.73
CA GLN A 27 7.00 -1.32 4.04
C GLN A 27 5.79 -0.45 4.40
N GLU A 28 5.55 -0.21 5.69
CA GLU A 28 4.45 0.63 6.19
C GLU A 28 4.56 2.08 5.71
N SER A 29 5.78 2.61 5.58
CA SER A 29 5.98 3.97 5.06
C SER A 29 5.55 4.15 3.60
N GLY A 30 5.43 3.05 2.83
CA GLY A 30 5.10 3.09 1.40
C GLY A 30 6.09 3.86 0.52
N ILE A 31 7.28 4.24 1.05
CA ILE A 31 8.21 5.13 0.35
C ILE A 31 8.72 4.53 -0.96
N LEU A 32 8.97 3.22 -0.97
CA LEU A 32 9.40 2.51 -2.17
C LEU A 32 8.34 2.58 -3.27
N GLN A 33 7.05 2.48 -2.91
CA GLN A 33 5.96 2.59 -3.88
C GLN A 33 5.84 4.01 -4.42
N LYS A 34 6.01 5.02 -3.56
CA LYS A 34 5.98 6.44 -3.95
C LYS A 34 7.13 6.82 -4.89
N VAL A 35 8.34 6.32 -4.62
CA VAL A 35 9.50 6.58 -5.49
C VAL A 35 9.33 5.83 -6.82
N LYS A 36 8.88 4.57 -6.79
CA LYS A 36 8.59 3.80 -8.00
C LYS A 36 7.51 4.44 -8.87
N SER A 37 6.44 4.98 -8.28
CA SER A 37 5.37 5.63 -9.03
C SER A 37 5.79 6.95 -9.67
N LYS A 38 6.76 7.65 -9.08
CA LYS A 38 7.33 8.90 -9.61
C LYS A 38 8.51 8.72 -10.56
N ARG A 39 8.94 7.47 -10.83
CA ARG A 39 10.12 7.19 -11.66
C ARG A 39 10.02 7.75 -13.07
N TYR A 40 8.82 7.70 -13.66
CA TYR A 40 8.58 8.15 -15.02
C TYR A 40 7.53 9.25 -15.03
N ASN A 41 7.65 10.19 -15.96
CA ASN A 41 6.64 11.21 -16.16
C ASN A 41 5.37 10.59 -16.75
N GLN A 42 4.21 10.91 -16.18
CA GLN A 42 2.91 10.44 -16.64
C GLN A 42 2.02 11.65 -16.91
N ARG A 43 1.28 11.61 -18.02
CA ARG A 43 0.29 12.64 -18.33
C ARG A 43 -0.83 12.62 -17.28
N ALA A 44 -1.32 13.79 -16.90
CA ALA A 44 -2.53 13.90 -16.07
C ALA A 44 -3.72 13.21 -16.75
N SER A 45 -4.47 12.42 -15.97
CA SER A 45 -5.65 11.71 -16.47
C SER A 45 -6.76 12.69 -16.84
N SER A 46 -7.48 12.41 -17.93
CA SER A 46 -8.64 13.21 -18.34
C SER A 46 -9.81 13.04 -17.38
N LYS A 47 -10.74 14.02 -17.34
CA LYS A 47 -11.95 13.96 -16.50
C LYS A 47 -12.78 12.69 -16.77
N LEU A 48 -12.89 12.29 -18.04
CA LEU A 48 -13.61 11.07 -18.43
C LEU A 48 -12.91 9.80 -17.91
N ALA A 49 -11.58 9.72 -18.05
CA ALA A 49 -10.81 8.58 -17.55
C ALA A 49 -10.94 8.43 -16.02
N GLN A 50 -10.91 9.56 -15.29
CA GLN A 50 -11.13 9.58 -13.83
C GLN A 50 -12.53 9.08 -13.46
N LYS A 51 -13.57 9.55 -14.16
CA LYS A 51 -14.96 9.11 -13.95
C LYS A 51 -15.10 7.60 -14.15
N ASN A 52 -14.56 7.06 -15.25
CA ASN A 52 -14.66 5.63 -15.55
C ASN A 52 -13.91 4.77 -14.52
N ALA A 53 -12.73 5.20 -14.06
CA ALA A 53 -12.00 4.52 -13.00
C ALA A 53 -12.78 4.50 -11.67
N ALA A 54 -13.43 5.61 -11.32
CA ALA A 54 -14.28 5.70 -10.13
C ALA A 54 -15.50 4.77 -10.21
N LEU A 55 -16.20 4.76 -11.36
CA LEU A 55 -17.33 3.85 -11.60
C LEU A 55 -16.92 2.38 -11.47
N LYS A 56 -15.79 1.99 -12.07
CA LYS A 56 -15.24 0.63 -11.96
C LYS A 56 -14.93 0.25 -10.50
N LYS A 57 -14.36 1.17 -9.73
CA LYS A 57 -14.07 0.95 -8.30
C LYS A 57 -15.34 0.74 -7.48
N MET A 58 -16.39 1.51 -7.75
CA MET A 58 -17.69 1.34 -7.08
C MET A 58 -18.36 0.02 -7.43
N ALA A 59 -18.37 -0.35 -8.72
CA ALA A 59 -18.91 -1.63 -9.17
C ALA A 59 -18.19 -2.81 -8.49
N ARG A 60 -16.85 -2.78 -8.45
CA ARG A 60 -16.06 -3.84 -7.81
C ARG A 60 -16.32 -3.93 -6.30
N ARG A 61 -16.53 -2.80 -5.61
CA ARG A 61 -16.90 -2.80 -4.18
C ARG A 61 -18.24 -3.51 -3.95
N LYS A 62 -19.26 -3.17 -4.75
CA LYS A 62 -20.59 -3.82 -4.67
C LYS A 62 -20.51 -5.32 -4.93
N GLU A 63 -19.72 -5.72 -5.93
CA GLU A 63 -19.49 -7.12 -6.26
C GLU A 63 -18.83 -7.87 -5.09
N ILE A 64 -17.78 -7.29 -4.49
CA ILE A 64 -17.11 -7.87 -3.32
C ILE A 64 -18.08 -7.99 -2.13
N GLU A 65 -18.88 -6.97 -1.85
CA GLU A 65 -19.89 -7.01 -0.78
C GLU A 65 -20.93 -8.11 -1.01
N HIS A 66 -21.39 -8.28 -2.26
CA HIS A 66 -22.31 -9.35 -2.61
C HIS A 66 -21.66 -10.73 -2.45
N LEU A 67 -20.45 -10.92 -2.95
CA LEU A 67 -19.72 -12.19 -2.82
C LEU A 67 -19.40 -12.52 -1.35
N LYS A 68 -19.12 -11.51 -0.51
CA LYS A 68 -18.99 -11.68 0.94
C LYS A 68 -20.28 -12.20 1.57
N LYS A 69 -21.43 -11.61 1.21
CA LYS A 69 -22.76 -12.08 1.68
C LYS A 69 -23.05 -13.52 1.24
N LEU A 70 -22.59 -13.90 0.05
CA LEU A 70 -22.73 -15.27 -0.47
C LEU A 70 -21.72 -16.27 0.11
N GLY A 71 -20.81 -15.85 0.99
CA GLY A 71 -19.76 -16.72 1.55
C GLY A 71 -18.71 -17.18 0.54
N LYS A 72 -18.66 -16.57 -0.66
CA LYS A 72 -17.76 -16.97 -1.76
C LYS A 72 -16.38 -16.28 -1.71
N VAL A 73 -16.14 -15.43 -0.71
CA VAL A 73 -14.86 -14.74 -0.51
C VAL A 73 -14.24 -15.24 0.79
N ILE A 74 -13.10 -15.91 0.67
CA ILE A 74 -12.23 -16.18 1.82
C ILE A 74 -11.64 -14.83 2.24
N GLU A 75 -11.98 -14.34 3.43
CA GLU A 75 -11.30 -13.18 4.00
C GLU A 75 -9.82 -13.53 4.15
N ARG A 76 -8.98 -13.04 3.23
CA ARG A 76 -7.53 -12.98 3.50
C ARG A 76 -7.33 -11.87 4.52
N ARG A 77 -7.20 -12.28 5.79
CA ARG A 77 -6.62 -11.47 6.86
C ARG A 77 -5.18 -11.07 6.52
#